data_AF-A0A641ASS8-F1
#
_entry.id   AF-A0A641ASS8-F1
#
_cell.length_a   1.000
_cell.length_b   1.000
_cell.length_c   1.000
_cell.angle_alpha   90.00
_cell.angle_beta   90.00
_cell.angle_gamma   90.00
#
_symmetry.space_group_name_H-M   'P 1'
#
loop_
_entity.id
_entity.type
_entity.pdbx_description
1 polymer ?
#
loop_
_entity_poly.entity_id
_entity_poly.type
_entity_poly.pdbx_seq_one_letter_code
_entity_poly.pdbx_strand_id
1 'polypeptide(L)'
;MNDTSTTRSGTAAAWVIYVLQLLLSAVLALLAITSVFMTDSCGSVSDEPAVCDTDYFGAVLFGYWIALAVLLVLVPIAIVRASRRGRPAWLRALGGIVVTVALTVGFVMLMVR
;
A
#
# COMPACT_ATOMS: atom_id res chain seq x y z
N MET A 1 7.18 -36.23 -13.89
CA MET A 1 8.26 -35.43 -13.27
C MET A 1 8.30 -34.04 -13.93
N ASN A 2 7.38 -33.14 -13.58
CA ASN A 2 7.39 -31.74 -14.09
C ASN A 2 7.09 -30.69 -13.00
N ASP A 3 6.84 -31.07 -11.75
CA ASP A 3 6.23 -30.17 -10.76
C ASP A 3 7.20 -29.21 -10.06
N THR A 4 8.50 -29.45 -10.16
CA THR A 4 9.54 -28.62 -9.51
C THR A 4 9.82 -27.32 -10.24
N SER A 5 9.68 -27.29 -11.58
CA SER A 5 9.89 -26.06 -12.37
C SER A 5 8.73 -25.08 -12.19
N THR A 6 7.49 -25.59 -12.13
CA THR A 6 6.27 -24.80 -11.98
C THR A 6 6.17 -24.15 -10.60
N THR A 7 6.53 -24.87 -9.54
CA THR A 7 6.57 -24.33 -8.17
C THR A 7 7.67 -23.28 -7.97
N ARG A 8 8.85 -23.49 -8.58
CA ARG A 8 9.95 -22.51 -8.57
C ARG A 8 9.57 -21.23 -9.32
N SER A 9 8.91 -21.36 -10.48
CA SER A 9 8.41 -20.23 -11.28
C SER A 9 7.34 -19.41 -10.52
N GLY A 10 6.37 -20.08 -9.87
CA GLY A 10 5.32 -19.38 -9.11
C GLY A 10 5.83 -18.61 -7.89
N THR A 11 6.94 -19.05 -7.29
CA THR A 11 7.58 -18.32 -6.19
C THR A 11 8.38 -17.12 -6.71
N ALA A 12 9.10 -17.27 -7.83
CA ALA A 12 9.80 -16.15 -8.47
C ALA A 12 8.82 -15.04 -8.89
N ALA A 13 7.69 -15.41 -9.51
CA ALA A 13 6.62 -14.47 -9.86
C ALA A 13 6.08 -13.70 -8.63
N ALA A 14 5.89 -14.38 -7.49
CA ALA A 14 5.43 -13.74 -6.25
C ALA A 14 6.39 -12.65 -5.76
N TRP A 15 7.70 -12.89 -5.84
CA TRP A 15 8.71 -11.89 -5.46
C TRP A 15 8.79 -10.73 -6.45
N VAL A 16 8.65 -10.99 -7.76
CA VAL A 16 8.57 -9.92 -8.76
C VAL A 16 7.35 -9.03 -8.51
N ILE A 17 6.18 -9.62 -8.26
CA ILE A 17 4.96 -8.88 -7.92
C ILE A 17 5.15 -8.07 -6.63
N TYR A 18 5.82 -8.64 -5.62
CA TYR A 18 6.13 -7.91 -4.39
C TYR A 18 7.09 -6.72 -4.63
N VAL A 19 8.09 -6.86 -5.49
CA VAL A 19 8.97 -5.74 -5.89
C VAL A 19 8.17 -4.64 -6.59
N LEU A 20 7.24 -5.00 -7.48
CA LEU A 20 6.35 -4.02 -8.10
C LEU A 20 5.46 -3.32 -7.06
N GLN A 21 4.95 -4.06 -6.07
CA GLN A 21 4.19 -3.50 -4.96
C GLN A 21 5.03 -2.52 -4.12
N LEU A 22 6.30 -2.85 -3.84
CA LEU A 22 7.24 -1.96 -3.14
C LEU A 22 7.43 -0.65 -3.90
N LEU A 23 7.71 -0.73 -5.21
CA LEU A 23 7.89 0.44 -6.06
C LEU A 23 6.61 1.29 -6.10
N LEU A 24 5.45 0.65 -6.27
CA LEU A 24 4.16 1.34 -6.25
C LEU A 24 3.92 2.04 -4.90
N SER A 25 4.17 1.34 -3.78
CA SER A 25 3.99 1.90 -2.44
C SER A 25 4.94 3.08 -2.20
N ALA A 26 6.17 3.03 -2.70
CA ALA A 26 7.13 4.13 -2.62
C ALA A 26 6.66 5.35 -3.41
N VAL A 27 6.20 5.17 -4.66
CA VAL A 27 5.64 6.25 -5.48
C VAL A 27 4.42 6.88 -4.79
N LEU A 28 3.53 6.06 -4.25
CA LEU A 28 2.33 6.55 -3.55
C LEU A 28 2.64 7.26 -2.23
N ALA A 29 3.65 6.80 -1.49
CA ALA A 29 4.13 7.48 -0.29
C ALA A 29 4.72 8.86 -0.64
N LEU A 30 5.52 8.94 -1.72
CA LEU A 30 6.05 10.21 -2.24
C LEU A 30 4.94 11.17 -2.67
N LEU A 31 3.93 10.68 -3.38
CA LEU A 31 2.76 11.49 -3.74
C LEU A 31 1.99 11.96 -2.50
N ALA A 32 1.87 11.13 -1.46
CA ALA A 32 1.25 11.54 -0.21
C ALA A 32 2.04 12.67 0.49
N ILE A 33 3.38 12.72 0.37
CA ILE A 33 4.15 13.88 0.86
C ILE A 33 3.73 15.16 0.15
N THR A 34 3.47 15.11 -1.16
CA THR A 34 3.07 16.30 -1.92
C THR A 34 1.74 16.88 -1.46
N SER A 35 0.87 16.07 -0.81
CA SER A 35 -0.38 16.55 -0.24
C SER A 35 -0.19 17.54 0.93
N VAL A 36 0.95 17.48 1.63
CA VAL A 36 1.30 18.40 2.73
C VAL A 36 1.48 19.84 2.23
N PHE A 37 1.82 20.04 0.96
CA PHE A 37 1.93 21.37 0.39
C PHE A 37 0.57 21.93 -0.08
N MET A 38 -0.46 21.09 -0.23
CA MET A 38 -1.81 21.56 -0.58
C MET A 38 -2.54 22.18 0.61
N THR A 39 -2.15 21.82 1.84
CA THR A 39 -2.70 22.35 3.09
C THR A 39 -2.36 23.81 3.37
N ASP A 40 -1.34 24.39 2.72
CA ASP A 40 -0.98 25.80 2.90
C ASP A 40 -1.98 26.79 2.26
N SER A 41 -2.94 26.31 1.45
CA SER A 41 -3.94 27.15 0.78
C SER A 41 -5.28 27.24 1.53
N CYS A 42 -5.34 26.78 2.78
CA CYS A 42 -6.56 26.84 3.59
C CYS A 42 -6.89 28.29 3.97
N GLY A 43 -8.06 28.76 3.52
CA GLY A 43 -8.63 30.07 3.85
C GLY A 43 -9.89 29.92 4.68
N SER A 44 -10.31 30.99 5.36
CA SER A 44 -11.42 30.99 6.33
C SER A 44 -12.81 30.84 5.68
N VAL A 45 -13.12 29.66 5.16
CA VAL A 45 -14.46 29.30 4.67
C VAL A 45 -15.13 28.31 5.63
N SER A 46 -16.44 28.48 5.83
CA SER A 46 -17.23 27.74 6.82
C SER A 46 -17.37 26.24 6.56
N ASP A 47 -17.07 25.77 5.35
CA ASP A 47 -16.96 24.35 4.97
C ASP A 47 -15.50 24.05 4.58
N GLU A 48 -14.59 24.18 5.54
CA GLU A 48 -13.17 23.88 5.31
C GLU A 48 -12.99 22.36 5.08
N PRO A 49 -12.34 21.95 3.98
CA PRO A 49 -12.11 20.54 3.69
C PRO A 49 -11.20 19.90 4.75
N ALA A 50 -11.33 18.60 5.02
CA ALA A 50 -10.65 17.96 6.15
C ALA A 50 -9.11 18.01 6.09
N VAL A 51 -8.54 18.27 4.91
CA VAL A 51 -7.10 18.58 4.77
C VAL A 51 -6.69 19.79 5.61
N CYS A 52 -7.56 20.78 5.82
CA CYS A 52 -7.26 22.01 6.55
C CYS A 52 -7.18 21.85 8.07
N ASP A 53 -7.72 20.75 8.62
CA ASP A 53 -7.47 20.35 9.99
C ASP A 53 -6.13 19.62 10.06
N THR A 54 -5.09 20.32 10.53
CA THR A 54 -3.72 19.81 10.57
C THR A 54 -3.56 18.58 11.47
N ASP A 55 -4.35 18.48 12.55
CA ASP A 55 -4.29 17.34 13.47
C ASP A 55 -4.93 16.11 12.82
N TYR A 56 -6.07 16.28 12.18
CA TYR A 56 -6.74 15.22 11.41
C TYR A 56 -5.91 14.78 10.20
N PHE A 57 -5.43 15.73 9.39
CA PHE A 57 -4.59 15.48 8.22
C PHE A 57 -3.33 14.70 8.63
N GLY A 58 -2.65 15.15 9.69
CA GLY A 58 -1.47 14.48 10.22
C GLY A 58 -1.76 13.04 10.62
N ALA A 59 -2.84 12.82 11.39
CA ALA A 59 -3.24 11.48 11.83
C ALA A 59 -3.54 10.54 10.65
N VAL A 60 -4.25 11.01 9.62
CA VAL A 60 -4.59 10.23 8.42
C VAL A 60 -3.33 9.92 7.60
N LEU A 61 -2.44 10.90 7.41
CA LEU A 61 -1.19 10.74 6.67
C LEU A 61 -0.25 9.73 7.36
N PHE A 62 -0.01 9.87 8.67
CA PHE A 62 0.82 8.93 9.41
C PHE A 62 0.18 7.54 9.47
N GLY A 63 -1.15 7.45 9.64
CA GLY A 63 -1.89 6.19 9.60
C GLY A 63 -1.72 5.47 8.26
N TYR A 64 -1.80 6.20 7.15
CA TYR A 64 -1.57 5.66 5.81
C TYR A 64 -0.15 5.11 5.64
N TRP A 65 0.88 5.86 6.08
CA TRP A 65 2.27 5.40 5.98
C TRP A 65 2.54 4.16 6.83
N ILE A 66 2.02 4.13 8.06
CA ILE A 66 2.14 2.97 8.95
C ILE A 66 1.46 1.76 8.30
N ALA A 67 0.26 1.93 7.74
CA ALA A 67 -0.46 0.84 7.07
C ALA A 67 0.34 0.27 5.88
N LEU A 68 0.93 1.14 5.05
CA LEU A 68 1.83 0.71 3.97
C LEU A 68 3.04 -0.05 4.51
N ALA A 69 3.72 0.46 5.55
CA ALA A 69 4.88 -0.19 6.16
C ALA A 69 4.54 -1.58 6.73
N VAL A 70 3.39 -1.71 7.40
CA VAL A 70 2.89 -3.00 7.90
C VAL A 70 2.64 -3.97 6.75
N LEU A 71 2.07 -3.48 5.64
CA LEU A 71 1.81 -4.30 4.46
C LEU A 71 3.11 -4.83 3.84
N LEU A 72 4.19 -4.03 3.83
CA LEU A 72 5.52 -4.45 3.38
C LEU A 72 6.08 -5.62 4.21
N VAL A 73 5.69 -5.75 5.48
CA VAL A 73 6.11 -6.87 6.33
C VAL A 73 5.19 -8.08 6.16
N LEU A 74 3.87 -7.86 6.08
CA LEU A 74 2.89 -8.94 6.03
C LEU A 74 2.93 -9.72 4.71
N VAL A 75 3.12 -9.06 3.57
CA VAL A 75 3.15 -9.70 2.25
C VAL A 75 4.29 -10.72 2.10
N PRO A 76 5.58 -10.41 2.41
CA PRO A 76 6.65 -11.39 2.31
C PRO A 76 6.47 -12.55 3.30
N ILE A 77 5.96 -12.29 4.52
CA ILE A 77 5.59 -13.37 5.46
C ILE A 77 4.54 -14.29 4.84
N ALA A 78 3.53 -13.72 4.18
CA ALA A 78 2.47 -14.46 3.53
C ALA A 78 2.96 -15.26 2.32
N ILE A 79 3.89 -14.71 1.51
CA ILE A 79 4.59 -15.40 0.41
C ILE A 79 5.37 -16.59 0.96
N VAL A 80 6.24 -16.38 1.96
CA VAL A 80 7.04 -17.46 2.57
C VAL A 80 6.15 -18.58 3.14
N ARG A 81 5.07 -18.22 3.86
CA ARG A 81 4.11 -19.19 4.38
C ARG A 81 3.37 -19.95 3.28
N ALA A 82 3.08 -19.33 2.14
CA ALA A 82 2.44 -19.99 1.00
C ALA A 82 3.41 -20.97 0.33
N SER A 83 4.63 -20.53 0.04
CA SER A 83 5.68 -21.34 -0.58
C SER A 83 6.00 -22.57 0.27
N ARG A 84 6.11 -22.43 1.60
CA ARG A 84 6.33 -23.58 2.50
C ARG A 84 5.19 -24.60 2.53
N ARG A 85 3.96 -24.20 2.19
CA ARG A 85 2.78 -25.07 2.17
C ARG A 85 2.46 -25.63 0.77
N GLY A 86 3.35 -25.45 -0.21
CA GLY A 86 3.12 -25.85 -1.59
C GLY A 86 1.94 -25.12 -2.26
N ARG A 87 1.52 -23.98 -1.72
CA ARG A 87 0.41 -23.17 -2.23
C ARG A 87 0.90 -22.11 -3.21
N PRO A 88 0.05 -21.65 -4.14
CA PRO A 88 0.40 -20.57 -5.08
C PRO A 88 0.68 -19.26 -4.32
N ALA A 89 1.96 -18.92 -4.18
CA ALA A 89 2.41 -17.74 -3.44
C ALA A 89 2.12 -16.43 -4.19
N TRP A 90 2.01 -16.46 -5.52
CA TRP A 90 1.73 -15.29 -6.35
C TRP A 90 0.37 -14.64 -6.05
N LEU A 91 -0.65 -15.44 -5.68
CA LEU A 91 -1.96 -14.92 -5.27
C LEU A 91 -1.86 -14.03 -4.02
N ARG A 92 -0.93 -14.34 -3.10
CA ARG A 92 -0.73 -13.52 -1.90
C ARG A 92 -0.04 -12.21 -2.21
N ALA A 93 0.90 -12.22 -3.15
CA ALA A 93 1.55 -11.01 -3.62
C ALA A 93 0.54 -10.08 -4.34
N LEU A 94 -0.36 -10.63 -5.16
CA LEU A 94 -1.47 -9.87 -5.76
C LEU A 94 -2.41 -9.29 -4.70
N GLY A 95 -2.72 -10.05 -3.65
CA GLY A 95 -3.47 -9.55 -2.50
C GLY A 95 -2.82 -8.31 -1.88
N GLY A 96 -1.48 -8.29 -1.78
CA GLY A 96 -0.72 -7.12 -1.37
C GLY A 96 -1.02 -5.88 -2.22
N ILE A 97 -0.98 -6.00 -3.55
CA ILE A 97 -1.30 -4.90 -4.47
C ILE A 97 -2.73 -4.40 -4.27
N VAL A 98 -3.70 -5.31 -4.17
CA VAL A 98 -5.11 -4.94 -3.98
C VAL A 98 -5.30 -4.15 -2.69
N VAL A 99 -4.67 -4.59 -1.59
CA VAL A 99 -4.74 -3.87 -0.31
C VAL A 99 -4.03 -2.51 -0.39
N THR A 100 -2.88 -2.42 -1.07
CA THR A 100 -2.22 -1.13 -1.32
C THR A 100 -3.17 -0.16 -2.02
N VAL A 101 -3.81 -0.58 -3.11
CA VAL A 101 -4.76 0.26 -3.86
C VAL A 101 -5.95 0.67 -2.99
N ALA A 102 -6.52 -0.26 -2.22
CA ALA A 102 -7.64 0.04 -1.32
C ALA A 102 -7.28 1.06 -0.24
N LEU A 103 -6.08 0.95 0.36
CA LEU A 103 -5.57 1.93 1.33
C LEU A 103 -5.42 3.31 0.71
N THR A 104 -4.89 3.39 -0.52
CA THR A 104 -4.73 4.66 -1.24
C THR A 104 -6.07 5.31 -1.57
N VAL A 105 -7.05 4.53 -2.04
CA VAL A 105 -8.40 5.05 -2.29
C VAL A 105 -9.03 5.56 -0.99
N GLY A 106 -8.89 4.81 0.10
CA GLY A 106 -9.35 5.24 1.43
C GLY A 106 -8.69 6.55 1.89
N PHE A 107 -7.36 6.66 1.73
CA PHE A 107 -6.62 7.88 2.03
C PHE A 107 -7.16 9.08 1.24
N VAL A 108 -7.30 8.96 -0.08
CA VAL A 108 -7.84 10.05 -0.92
C VAL A 108 -9.26 10.43 -0.51
N MET A 109 -10.13 9.45 -0.25
CA MET A 109 -11.51 9.70 0.17
C MET A 109 -11.59 10.42 1.53
N LEU A 110 -10.70 10.09 2.47
CA LEU A 110 -10.66 10.74 3.78
C LEU A 110 -10.12 12.18 3.72
N MET A 111 -9.36 12.50 2.67
CA MET A 111 -8.74 13.82 2.47
C MET A 111 -9.63 14.76 1.64
N VAL A 112 -10.44 14.21 0.74
CA VAL A 112 -11.37 15.00 -0.10
C VAL A 112 -12.68 15.32 0.62
N ARG A 113 -13.01 14.55 1.66
CA ARG A 113 -14.24 14.73 2.44
C ARG A 113 -14.12 15.86 3.45
#